data_AF-A0A920G7D6-F1
#
_entry.id   AF-A0A920G7D6-F1
#
_cell.length_a   1.000
_cell.length_b   1.000
_cell.length_c   1.000
_cell.angle_alpha   90.00
_cell.angle_beta   90.00
_cell.angle_gamma   90.00
#
_symmetry.space_group_name_H-M   'P 1'
#
loop_
_entity.id
_entity.type
_entity.pdbx_description
1 polymer ?
#
loop_
_entity_poly.entity_id
_entity_poly.type
_entity_poly.pdbx_seq_one_letter_code
_entity_poly.pdbx_strand_id
1 'polypeptide(L)'
;MTTEFLGKQLSGPFTIPSGIVTTAPSIIQRVMDTMPEIGVITTKSIGFEPRLGNREPVYSQYAPGCFVNAVGLTNPGVEAALQGLQQVSVPADRFLLVSIFGGSVDEFVAVAKQLAPVADGLELNLSCPHAKGYGMAMGQDPEMVHEVVAAVCDAVDIPVIPKLTPNVDDIAVIGRAALEGGASALCAINTAGPGYTESHGHPVLSNGMGGMSGKGVLPITLKALKALRAITDAPLIGCGGLSSAADCRDAMHCGATILGIGSGLTGMNTGEMQRYFADLACDLDEGSDAAGQQVRFDVDMGFKPYRVVANDIVCDDITVVTLDGDLDIQAGEYVFVWVPGVGEKPFSCLTHNPVRLAVINVGQFTDHCYQLSAGDAVYLRGPHGVAVTPPEVPTLSASQAVLVWPRCIRLPRTSAATITRSTFLSAPDRQIDSTSVTSARTSPASPSPPMTAVPDSRAG
;
A
#
# COMPACT_ATOMS: atom_id res chain seq x y z
N MET A 1 13.49 5.16 -26.93
CA MET A 1 14.21 3.85 -26.93
C MET A 1 13.28 2.65 -27.11
N THR A 2 13.68 1.61 -27.83
CA THR A 2 13.15 0.23 -27.68
C THR A 2 14.14 -0.62 -26.90
N THR A 3 13.72 -1.74 -26.31
CA THR A 3 14.60 -2.56 -25.43
C THR A 3 14.31 -4.05 -25.57
N GLU A 4 15.34 -4.85 -25.85
CA GLU A 4 15.20 -6.31 -25.88
C GLU A 4 15.26 -6.87 -24.45
N PHE A 5 14.29 -7.71 -24.10
CA PHE A 5 14.25 -8.40 -22.81
C PHE A 5 13.67 -9.80 -22.97
N LEU A 6 14.47 -10.83 -22.68
CA LEU A 6 14.07 -12.24 -22.68
C LEU A 6 13.31 -12.68 -23.96
N GLY A 7 13.82 -12.26 -25.12
CA GLY A 7 13.26 -12.60 -26.43
C GLY A 7 12.07 -11.74 -26.89
N LYS A 8 11.62 -10.76 -26.09
CA LYS A 8 10.65 -9.74 -26.52
C LYS A 8 11.34 -8.41 -26.82
N GLN A 9 10.83 -7.71 -27.84
CA GLN A 9 11.14 -6.31 -28.07
C GLN A 9 10.11 -5.44 -27.36
N LEU A 10 10.57 -4.70 -26.35
CA LEU A 10 9.75 -3.84 -25.51
C LEU A 10 9.77 -2.39 -26.02
N SER A 11 8.65 -1.72 -25.75
CA SER A 11 8.41 -0.30 -26.02
C SER A 11 9.29 0.69 -25.25
N GLY A 12 9.91 0.25 -24.16
CA GLY A 12 10.83 1.05 -23.36
C GLY A 12 11.46 0.26 -22.21
N PRO A 13 12.54 0.80 -21.59
CA PRO A 13 13.37 0.07 -20.63
C PRO A 13 12.80 0.07 -19.20
N PHE A 14 11.64 0.68 -18.93
CA PHE A 14 11.19 0.91 -17.55
C PHE A 14 10.29 -0.19 -16.99
N THR A 15 10.32 -0.32 -15.66
CA THR A 15 9.31 -1.02 -14.87
C THR A 15 8.93 -0.22 -13.64
N ILE A 16 7.74 -0.46 -13.10
CA ILE A 16 7.40 -0.09 -11.72
C ILE A 16 7.65 -1.34 -10.86
N PRO A 17 8.55 -1.30 -9.85
CA PRO A 17 8.86 -2.45 -9.02
C PRO A 17 7.63 -3.01 -8.28
N SER A 18 7.61 -4.34 -8.10
CA SER A 18 6.48 -5.05 -7.52
C SER A 18 5.86 -4.37 -6.29
N GLY A 19 4.55 -4.17 -6.37
CA GLY A 19 3.72 -3.75 -5.25
C GLY A 19 3.62 -2.26 -5.01
N ILE A 20 4.04 -1.46 -5.99
CA ILE A 20 3.81 -0.02 -6.11
C ILE A 20 2.97 0.19 -7.39
N VAL A 21 1.87 0.97 -7.34
CA VAL A 21 0.95 1.29 -8.46
C VAL A 21 0.25 0.08 -9.13
N THR A 22 0.98 -0.87 -9.72
CA THR A 22 0.51 -2.04 -10.49
C THR A 22 -0.08 -3.16 -9.62
N THR A 23 -0.96 -2.80 -8.68
CA THR A 23 -1.49 -3.70 -7.65
C THR A 23 -2.88 -4.28 -7.94
N ALA A 24 -3.52 -3.86 -9.05
CA ALA A 24 -4.83 -4.35 -9.46
C ALA A 24 -4.95 -4.40 -11.00
N PRO A 25 -5.70 -5.35 -11.59
CA PRO A 25 -5.82 -5.53 -13.04
C PRO A 25 -6.22 -4.27 -13.81
N SER A 26 -7.15 -3.47 -13.27
CA SER A 26 -7.60 -2.22 -13.91
C SER A 26 -6.54 -1.11 -13.90
N ILE A 27 -5.62 -1.11 -12.93
CA ILE A 27 -4.49 -0.18 -12.89
C ILE A 27 -3.40 -0.69 -13.84
N ILE A 28 -3.13 -2.00 -13.84
CA ILE A 28 -2.22 -2.67 -14.78
C ILE A 28 -2.58 -2.36 -16.23
N GLN A 29 -3.85 -2.54 -16.63
CA GLN A 29 -4.32 -2.21 -17.97
C GLN A 29 -4.11 -0.72 -18.28
N ARG A 30 -4.52 0.18 -17.37
CA ARG A 30 -4.34 1.63 -17.57
C ARG A 30 -2.87 2.03 -17.72
N VAL A 31 -1.94 1.37 -17.04
CA VAL A 31 -0.50 1.61 -17.21
C VAL A 31 -0.06 1.17 -18.61
N MET A 32 -0.40 -0.05 -19.03
CA MET A 32 -0.10 -0.56 -20.39
C MET A 32 -0.64 0.36 -21.50
N ASP A 33 -1.88 0.84 -21.33
CA ASP A 33 -2.61 1.67 -22.30
C ASP A 33 -2.07 3.10 -22.41
N THR A 34 -1.43 3.64 -21.36
CA THR A 34 -1.15 5.09 -21.27
C THR A 34 0.28 5.50 -20.91
N MET A 35 1.15 4.54 -20.59
CA MET A 35 2.56 4.78 -20.25
C MET A 35 3.43 3.82 -21.08
N PRO A 36 3.57 4.05 -22.40
CA PRO A 36 4.23 3.10 -23.29
C PRO A 36 5.72 2.89 -22.96
N GLU A 37 6.37 3.81 -22.26
CA GLU A 37 7.78 3.71 -21.87
C GLU A 37 8.03 2.58 -20.84
N ILE A 38 6.97 2.12 -20.15
CA ILE A 38 7.02 1.03 -19.17
C ILE A 38 6.84 -0.30 -19.90
N GLY A 39 7.93 -0.83 -20.45
CA GLY A 39 7.96 -2.09 -21.19
C GLY A 39 7.72 -3.33 -20.33
N VAL A 40 8.18 -3.35 -19.07
CA VAL A 40 7.99 -4.48 -18.15
C VAL A 40 6.96 -4.11 -17.08
N ILE A 41 5.84 -4.83 -17.02
CA ILE A 41 4.77 -4.60 -16.07
C ILE A 41 4.88 -5.61 -14.92
N THR A 42 5.48 -5.19 -13.80
CA THR A 42 5.62 -6.04 -12.62
C THR A 42 4.37 -5.97 -11.74
N THR A 43 3.71 -7.09 -11.43
CA THR A 43 2.53 -7.09 -10.54
C THR A 43 2.91 -6.92 -9.07
N LYS A 44 1.93 -6.68 -8.18
CA LYS A 44 2.08 -6.99 -6.75
C LYS A 44 2.46 -8.47 -6.56
N SER A 45 3.35 -8.77 -5.61
CA SER A 45 3.65 -10.15 -5.23
C SER A 45 2.41 -10.88 -4.71
N ILE A 46 2.02 -11.96 -5.39
CA ILE A 46 0.85 -12.80 -5.08
C ILE A 46 1.31 -14.05 -4.32
N GLY A 47 0.56 -14.44 -3.28
CA GLY A 47 0.75 -15.71 -2.58
C GLY A 47 -0.39 -16.67 -2.87
N PHE A 48 -0.34 -17.87 -2.28
CA PHE A 48 -1.42 -18.84 -2.44
C PHE A 48 -2.72 -18.32 -1.83
N GLU A 49 -2.69 -18.03 -0.52
CA GLU A 49 -3.84 -17.49 0.21
C GLU A 49 -3.90 -15.96 0.20
N PRO A 50 -5.12 -15.37 0.25
CA PRO A 50 -5.30 -13.93 0.43
C PRO A 50 -4.63 -13.42 1.71
N ARG A 51 -4.02 -12.22 1.64
CA ARG A 51 -3.47 -11.54 2.82
C ARG A 51 -3.99 -10.10 2.89
N LEU A 52 -4.47 -9.72 4.06
CA LEU A 52 -4.80 -8.32 4.39
C LEU A 52 -3.53 -7.46 4.52
N GLY A 53 -2.44 -8.07 4.98
CA GLY A 53 -1.19 -7.37 5.33
C GLY A 53 -1.26 -6.67 6.67
N ASN A 54 -0.37 -5.71 6.87
CA ASN A 54 -0.24 -4.98 8.13
C ASN A 54 -1.26 -3.82 8.22
N ARG A 55 -1.67 -3.47 9.43
CA ARG A 55 -2.53 -2.30 9.69
C ARG A 55 -1.76 -1.00 9.45
N GLU A 56 -2.45 0.05 9.04
CA GLU A 56 -1.84 1.37 8.80
C GLU A 56 -1.45 2.08 10.12
N PRO A 57 -0.42 2.96 10.14
CA PRO A 57 0.45 3.33 9.01
C PRO A 57 1.41 2.20 8.57
N VAL A 58 1.54 2.03 7.26
CA VAL A 58 2.47 1.08 6.62
C VAL A 58 3.52 1.76 5.73
N TYR A 59 3.51 3.09 5.65
CA TYR A 59 4.42 3.88 4.82
C TYR A 59 4.69 5.27 5.42
N SER A 60 5.95 5.68 5.46
CA SER A 60 6.41 6.95 6.02
C SER A 60 7.73 7.40 5.38
N GLN A 61 7.95 8.70 5.30
CA GLN A 61 9.22 9.32 4.90
C GLN A 61 10.04 9.62 6.16
N TYR A 62 11.32 9.21 6.18
CA TYR A 62 12.23 9.46 7.32
C TYR A 62 13.30 10.52 7.00
N ALA A 63 13.54 10.80 5.72
CA ALA A 63 14.33 11.91 5.21
C ALA A 63 13.86 12.22 3.78
N PRO A 64 14.13 13.41 3.21
CA PRO A 64 13.70 13.75 1.86
C PRO A 64 14.09 12.68 0.83
N GLY A 65 13.09 12.17 0.11
CA GLY A 65 13.24 11.12 -0.89
C GLY A 65 13.45 9.71 -0.35
N CYS A 66 13.44 9.51 0.98
CA CYS A 66 13.86 8.28 1.65
C CYS A 66 12.74 7.76 2.56
N PHE A 67 12.27 6.54 2.28
CA PHE A 67 11.02 6.03 2.83
C PHE A 67 11.21 4.67 3.52
N VAL A 68 10.37 4.40 4.52
CA VAL A 68 10.23 3.08 5.15
C VAL A 68 8.83 2.53 4.93
N ASN A 69 8.72 1.24 4.61
CA ASN A 69 7.45 0.56 4.40
C ASN A 69 7.34 -0.79 5.10
N ALA A 70 6.15 -1.12 5.60
CA ALA A 70 5.84 -2.39 6.25
C ALA A 70 4.44 -2.86 5.87
N VAL A 71 4.22 -3.15 4.57
CA VAL A 71 2.89 -3.47 4.00
C VAL A 71 2.39 -4.87 4.37
N GLY A 72 3.27 -5.83 4.67
CA GLY A 72 2.86 -7.18 5.07
C GLY A 72 2.33 -8.09 3.93
N LEU A 73 2.75 -7.84 2.68
CA LEU A 73 2.37 -8.63 1.50
C LEU A 73 0.85 -8.72 1.24
N THR A 74 0.11 -7.62 1.44
CA THR A 74 -1.30 -7.50 1.04
C THR A 74 -1.49 -7.94 -0.41
N ASN A 75 -2.32 -8.96 -0.63
CA ASN A 75 -2.58 -9.56 -1.94
C ASN A 75 -3.90 -10.35 -1.93
N PRO A 76 -4.56 -10.57 -3.08
CA PRO A 76 -5.89 -11.17 -3.15
C PRO A 76 -5.89 -12.72 -3.13
N GLY A 77 -4.73 -13.38 -3.03
CA GLY A 77 -4.58 -14.82 -3.23
C GLY A 77 -4.51 -15.19 -4.71
N VAL A 78 -4.03 -16.41 -5.00
CA VAL A 78 -3.70 -16.86 -6.36
C VAL A 78 -4.93 -16.96 -7.26
N GLU A 79 -6.05 -17.49 -6.75
CA GLU A 79 -7.29 -17.69 -7.53
C GLU A 79 -7.87 -16.37 -8.05
N ALA A 80 -8.03 -15.39 -7.16
CA ALA A 80 -8.57 -14.07 -7.51
C ALA A 80 -7.59 -13.24 -8.36
N ALA A 81 -6.28 -13.41 -8.16
CA ALA A 81 -5.27 -12.83 -9.03
C ALA A 81 -5.34 -13.40 -10.44
N LEU A 82 -5.43 -14.72 -10.60
CA LEU A 82 -5.57 -15.40 -11.90
C LEU A 82 -6.82 -14.92 -12.65
N GLN A 83 -7.99 -14.94 -12.00
CA GLN A 83 -9.24 -14.45 -12.60
C GLN A 83 -9.13 -12.98 -13.07
N GLY A 84 -8.45 -12.14 -12.28
CA GLY A 84 -8.24 -10.73 -12.63
C GLY A 84 -7.24 -10.53 -13.78
N LEU A 85 -6.13 -11.25 -13.79
CA LEU A 85 -5.08 -11.15 -14.81
C LEU A 85 -5.54 -11.72 -16.16
N GLN A 86 -6.41 -12.73 -16.18
CA GLN A 86 -7.08 -13.22 -17.41
C GLN A 86 -7.90 -12.15 -18.15
N GLN A 87 -8.25 -11.03 -17.49
CA GLN A 87 -8.97 -9.92 -18.11
C GLN A 87 -8.05 -8.79 -18.61
N VAL A 88 -6.73 -8.90 -18.40
CA VAL A 88 -5.75 -7.92 -18.86
C VAL A 88 -5.33 -8.25 -20.30
N SER A 89 -5.50 -7.30 -21.19
CA SER A 89 -5.00 -7.36 -22.58
C SER A 89 -3.56 -6.86 -22.61
N VAL A 90 -2.60 -7.78 -22.61
CA VAL A 90 -1.16 -7.48 -22.65
C VAL A 90 -0.73 -7.21 -24.11
N PRO A 91 -0.22 -6.01 -24.45
CA PRO A 91 0.35 -5.73 -25.77
C PRO A 91 1.61 -6.57 -26.05
N ALA A 92 1.88 -6.88 -27.32
CA ALA A 92 3.03 -7.70 -27.72
C ALA A 92 4.40 -7.06 -27.39
N ASP A 93 4.44 -5.73 -27.30
CA ASP A 93 5.56 -4.88 -26.91
C ASP A 93 5.60 -4.59 -25.40
N ARG A 94 4.93 -5.41 -24.58
CA ARG A 94 5.04 -5.46 -23.12
C ARG A 94 5.46 -6.86 -22.64
N PHE A 95 6.06 -6.88 -21.46
CA PHE A 95 6.38 -8.10 -20.70
C PHE A 95 5.61 -8.08 -19.37
N LEU A 96 4.61 -8.94 -19.21
CA LEU A 96 3.88 -9.09 -17.95
C LEU A 96 4.66 -9.98 -16.98
N LEU A 97 5.32 -9.35 -16.02
CA LEU A 97 6.13 -9.98 -14.98
C LEU A 97 5.27 -10.19 -13.73
N VAL A 98 4.77 -11.41 -13.52
CA VAL A 98 3.92 -11.71 -12.36
C VAL A 98 4.80 -12.02 -11.16
N SER A 99 4.79 -11.12 -10.18
CA SER A 99 5.53 -11.30 -8.93
C SER A 99 4.79 -12.26 -8.01
N ILE A 100 5.51 -13.22 -7.43
CA ILE A 100 4.96 -14.25 -6.54
C ILE A 100 5.78 -14.40 -5.27
N PHE A 101 5.16 -14.90 -4.20
CA PHE A 101 5.85 -15.31 -2.97
C PHE A 101 5.24 -16.61 -2.42
N GLY A 102 6.04 -17.38 -1.68
CA GLY A 102 5.60 -18.53 -0.89
C GLY A 102 6.25 -18.55 0.49
N GLY A 103 5.72 -19.36 1.39
CA GLY A 103 6.32 -19.73 2.67
C GLY A 103 7.15 -21.02 2.63
N SER A 104 7.20 -21.70 1.48
CA SER A 104 7.94 -22.94 1.21
C SER A 104 8.17 -23.11 -0.30
N VAL A 105 9.07 -24.02 -0.69
CA VAL A 105 9.30 -24.41 -2.08
C VAL A 105 8.00 -24.86 -2.76
N ASP A 106 7.24 -25.75 -2.10
CA ASP A 106 5.94 -26.24 -2.60
C ASP A 106 4.93 -25.11 -2.84
N GLU A 107 4.87 -24.11 -1.96
CA GLU A 107 3.96 -22.96 -2.12
C GLU A 107 4.39 -22.08 -3.31
N PHE A 108 5.70 -21.83 -3.48
CA PHE A 108 6.21 -21.13 -4.66
C PHE A 108 5.85 -21.86 -5.96
N VAL A 109 6.05 -23.18 -6.01
CA VAL A 109 5.70 -24.03 -7.17
C VAL A 109 4.19 -24.04 -7.44
N ALA A 110 3.37 -24.13 -6.39
CA ALA A 110 1.91 -24.16 -6.51
C ALA A 110 1.32 -22.83 -7.02
N VAL A 111 1.90 -21.69 -6.62
CA VAL A 111 1.52 -20.36 -7.13
C VAL A 111 2.04 -20.15 -8.56
N ALA A 112 3.30 -20.55 -8.83
CA ALA A 112 3.91 -20.44 -10.15
C ALA A 112 3.10 -21.16 -11.23
N LYS A 113 2.73 -22.43 -11.00
CA LYS A 113 1.94 -23.24 -11.96
C LYS A 113 0.57 -22.64 -12.29
N GLN A 114 -0.04 -21.91 -11.36
CA GLN A 114 -1.35 -21.28 -11.59
C GLN A 114 -1.25 -19.95 -12.34
N LEU A 115 -0.18 -19.18 -12.14
CA LEU A 115 -0.03 -17.85 -12.73
C LEU A 115 0.80 -17.84 -14.02
N ALA A 116 1.62 -18.86 -14.27
CA ALA A 116 2.38 -18.98 -15.51
C ALA A 116 1.54 -18.90 -16.80
N PRO A 117 0.31 -19.47 -16.90
CA PRO A 117 -0.52 -19.36 -18.10
C PRO A 117 -0.99 -17.94 -18.46
N VAL A 118 -0.80 -16.95 -17.58
CA VAL A 118 -1.14 -15.54 -17.80
C VAL A 118 0.05 -14.60 -17.67
N ALA A 119 1.28 -15.13 -17.61
CA ALA A 119 2.50 -14.37 -17.39
C ALA A 119 3.50 -14.58 -18.54
N ASP A 120 4.27 -13.54 -18.85
CA ASP A 120 5.45 -13.68 -19.73
C ASP A 120 6.68 -14.16 -18.95
N GLY A 121 6.69 -13.97 -17.63
CA GLY A 121 7.69 -14.46 -16.70
C GLY A 121 7.26 -14.25 -15.25
N LEU A 122 7.94 -14.91 -14.32
CA LEU A 122 7.65 -14.85 -12.88
C LEU A 122 8.75 -14.12 -12.12
N GLU A 123 8.40 -13.15 -11.28
CA GLU A 123 9.36 -12.56 -10.32
C GLU A 123 9.24 -13.29 -8.97
N LEU A 124 10.32 -13.92 -8.49
CA LEU A 124 10.29 -14.58 -7.19
C LEU A 124 10.69 -13.60 -6.08
N ASN A 125 9.72 -13.21 -5.24
CA ASN A 125 9.98 -12.37 -4.08
C ASN A 125 10.46 -13.20 -2.87
N LEU A 126 11.77 -13.43 -2.80
CA LEU A 126 12.42 -14.27 -1.79
C LEU A 126 12.57 -13.61 -0.40
N SER A 127 12.05 -12.39 -0.21
CA SER A 127 12.24 -11.59 1.02
C SER A 127 11.21 -11.85 2.13
N CYS A 128 10.47 -12.97 2.10
CA CYS A 128 9.28 -13.17 2.92
C CYS A 128 9.59 -13.46 4.42
N PRO A 129 9.31 -12.55 5.38
CA PRO A 129 9.73 -12.73 6.77
C PRO A 129 8.95 -13.79 7.57
N HIS A 130 7.86 -14.35 7.02
CA HIS A 130 6.86 -15.14 7.76
C HIS A 130 6.74 -16.61 7.31
N ALA A 131 7.71 -17.14 6.59
CA ALA A 131 7.80 -18.58 6.36
C ALA A 131 8.05 -19.32 7.69
N LYS A 132 7.14 -20.21 8.09
CA LYS A 132 7.29 -21.04 9.30
C LYS A 132 8.51 -21.94 9.13
N GLY A 133 9.60 -21.62 9.83
CA GLY A 133 10.88 -22.34 9.77
C GLY A 133 12.01 -21.56 9.08
N TYR A 134 11.70 -20.69 8.12
CA TYR A 134 12.74 -20.11 7.22
C TYR A 134 12.83 -18.57 7.22
N GLY A 135 11.76 -17.85 7.59
CA GLY A 135 11.78 -16.38 7.78
C GLY A 135 12.46 -15.56 6.67
N MET A 136 13.09 -14.42 7.05
CA MET A 136 13.88 -13.57 6.15
C MET A 136 15.08 -14.29 5.49
N ALA A 137 15.45 -15.48 5.95
CA ALA A 137 16.67 -16.16 5.54
C ALA A 137 16.58 -16.75 4.12
N MET A 138 15.39 -17.03 3.57
CA MET A 138 15.27 -17.62 2.22
C MET A 138 16.00 -16.82 1.14
N GLY A 139 15.92 -15.49 1.15
CA GLY A 139 16.65 -14.63 0.19
C GLY A 139 18.10 -14.33 0.59
N GLN A 140 18.55 -14.82 1.73
CA GLN A 140 19.89 -14.59 2.29
C GLN A 140 20.77 -15.85 2.28
N ASP A 141 20.17 -17.03 2.16
CA ASP A 141 20.82 -18.33 2.09
C ASP A 141 20.94 -18.78 0.62
N PRO A 142 22.17 -18.91 0.06
CA PRO A 142 22.37 -19.35 -1.31
C PRO A 142 21.75 -20.72 -1.63
N GLU A 143 21.77 -21.68 -0.69
CA GLU A 143 21.26 -23.03 -0.94
C GLU A 143 19.73 -23.01 -1.08
N MET A 144 19.05 -22.27 -0.20
CA MET A 144 17.60 -22.04 -0.28
C MET A 144 17.20 -21.27 -1.55
N VAL A 145 17.99 -20.27 -1.97
CA VAL A 145 17.74 -19.56 -3.23
C VAL A 145 17.87 -20.51 -4.42
N HIS A 146 18.93 -21.31 -4.49
CA HIS A 146 19.08 -22.30 -5.55
C HIS A 146 17.90 -23.29 -5.58
N GLU A 147 17.52 -23.86 -4.43
CA GLU A 147 16.42 -24.83 -4.32
C GLU A 147 15.08 -24.26 -4.79
N VAL A 148 14.68 -23.09 -4.28
CA VAL A 148 13.41 -22.44 -4.67
C VAL A 148 13.40 -22.08 -6.15
N VAL A 149 14.51 -21.58 -6.70
CA VAL A 149 14.58 -21.19 -8.11
C VAL A 149 14.53 -22.41 -9.01
N ALA A 150 15.35 -23.45 -8.74
CA ALA A 150 15.36 -24.69 -9.51
C ALA A 150 13.98 -25.36 -9.54
N ALA A 151 13.33 -25.49 -8.38
CA ALA A 151 12.01 -26.11 -8.28
C ALA A 151 10.91 -25.35 -9.04
N VAL A 152 11.01 -24.00 -9.12
CA VAL A 152 10.07 -23.20 -9.93
C VAL A 152 10.40 -23.28 -11.42
N CYS A 153 11.69 -23.26 -11.80
CA CYS A 153 12.13 -23.44 -13.18
C CYS A 153 11.69 -24.80 -13.75
N ASP A 154 11.84 -25.88 -12.98
CA ASP A 154 11.38 -27.24 -13.35
C ASP A 154 9.84 -27.35 -13.45
N ALA A 155 9.12 -26.36 -12.91
CA ALA A 155 7.66 -26.36 -12.81
C ALA A 155 6.94 -25.57 -13.91
N VAL A 156 7.62 -24.68 -14.64
CA VAL A 156 7.01 -23.78 -15.64
C VAL A 156 7.91 -23.56 -16.87
N ASP A 157 7.32 -23.44 -18.06
CA ASP A 157 8.05 -23.21 -19.31
C ASP A 157 8.37 -21.72 -19.60
N ILE A 158 8.17 -20.83 -18.62
CA ILE A 158 8.37 -19.37 -18.76
C ILE A 158 9.54 -18.87 -17.90
N PRO A 159 10.21 -17.77 -18.29
CA PRO A 159 11.33 -17.20 -17.54
C PRO A 159 11.05 -16.93 -16.06
N VAL A 160 12.01 -17.31 -15.21
CA VAL A 160 12.00 -17.10 -13.75
C VAL A 160 13.05 -16.07 -13.36
N ILE A 161 12.65 -15.06 -12.58
CA ILE A 161 13.43 -13.84 -12.29
C ILE A 161 13.46 -13.59 -10.77
N PRO A 162 14.46 -14.09 -10.04
CA PRO A 162 14.55 -13.88 -8.59
C PRO A 162 14.82 -12.42 -8.22
N LYS A 163 14.03 -11.90 -7.26
CA LYS A 163 14.20 -10.55 -6.69
C LYS A 163 15.06 -10.61 -5.45
N LEU A 164 16.32 -10.21 -5.60
CA LEU A 164 17.36 -10.34 -4.60
C LEU A 164 17.26 -9.26 -3.51
N THR A 165 17.52 -9.64 -2.26
CA THR A 165 17.62 -8.70 -1.15
C THR A 165 19.03 -8.10 -1.07
N PRO A 166 19.19 -6.81 -0.71
CA PRO A 166 20.50 -6.21 -0.47
C PRO A 166 21.06 -6.57 0.92
N ASN A 167 20.27 -7.22 1.77
CA ASN A 167 20.58 -7.47 3.18
C ASN A 167 21.42 -8.75 3.33
N VAL A 168 22.54 -8.82 2.62
CA VAL A 168 23.51 -9.93 2.56
C VAL A 168 24.93 -9.40 2.46
N ASP A 169 25.92 -10.19 2.86
CA ASP A 169 27.33 -9.79 2.80
C ASP A 169 27.82 -9.60 1.34
N ASP A 170 27.49 -10.56 0.48
CA ASP A 170 27.75 -10.49 -0.96
C ASP A 170 26.56 -11.02 -1.79
N ILE A 171 25.89 -10.09 -2.47
CA ILE A 171 24.75 -10.38 -3.36
C ILE A 171 25.16 -11.18 -4.61
N ALA A 172 26.44 -11.19 -4.99
CA ALA A 172 26.92 -12.02 -6.09
C ALA A 172 26.88 -13.52 -5.76
N VAL A 173 27.02 -13.90 -4.49
CA VAL A 173 26.86 -15.31 -4.07
C VAL A 173 25.40 -15.75 -4.26
N ILE A 174 24.45 -14.93 -3.81
CA ILE A 174 23.00 -15.17 -3.98
C ILE A 174 22.61 -15.17 -5.47
N GLY A 175 23.12 -14.21 -6.24
CA GLY A 175 22.88 -14.12 -7.67
C GLY A 175 23.41 -15.33 -8.44
N ARG A 176 24.58 -15.87 -8.05
CA ARG A 176 25.13 -17.09 -8.63
C ARG A 176 24.23 -18.30 -8.35
N ALA A 177 23.81 -18.49 -7.10
CA ALA A 177 22.91 -19.58 -6.73
C ALA A 177 21.57 -19.54 -7.49
N ALA A 178 21.01 -18.33 -7.66
CA ALA A 178 19.82 -18.13 -8.49
C ALA A 178 20.04 -18.52 -9.97
N LEU A 179 21.18 -18.15 -10.56
CA LEU A 179 21.53 -18.51 -11.94
C LEU A 179 21.79 -20.01 -12.11
N GLU A 180 22.45 -20.65 -11.12
CA GLU A 180 22.68 -22.10 -11.09
C GLU A 180 21.36 -22.88 -10.96
N GLY A 181 20.36 -22.33 -10.25
CA GLY A 181 18.98 -22.81 -10.25
C GLY A 181 18.18 -22.50 -11.53
N GLY A 182 18.79 -21.92 -12.57
CA GLY A 182 18.15 -21.71 -13.88
C GLY A 182 17.47 -20.35 -14.07
N ALA A 183 17.67 -19.36 -13.19
CA ALA A 183 17.12 -18.02 -13.38
C ALA A 183 17.52 -17.40 -14.74
N SER A 184 16.53 -16.90 -15.48
CA SER A 184 16.76 -16.32 -16.81
C SER A 184 17.28 -14.89 -16.77
N ALA A 185 17.02 -14.18 -15.66
CA ALA A 185 17.48 -12.83 -15.35
C ALA A 185 17.38 -12.61 -13.83
N LEU A 186 17.99 -11.54 -13.30
CA LEU A 186 17.94 -11.20 -11.87
C LEU A 186 17.34 -9.81 -11.65
N CYS A 187 16.55 -9.64 -10.59
CA CYS A 187 16.04 -8.33 -10.17
C CYS A 187 16.75 -7.88 -8.90
N ALA A 188 17.41 -6.72 -8.93
CA ALA A 188 18.20 -6.18 -7.83
C ALA A 188 17.98 -4.67 -7.69
N ILE A 189 17.52 -4.13 -6.56
CA ILE A 189 17.35 -4.74 -5.24
C ILE A 189 15.91 -4.63 -4.73
N ASN A 190 15.57 -5.52 -3.79
CA ASN A 190 14.47 -5.30 -2.86
C ASN A 190 14.88 -4.24 -1.80
N THR A 191 13.99 -3.90 -0.87
CA THR A 191 14.24 -2.90 0.18
C THR A 191 15.40 -3.29 1.12
N ALA A 192 16.12 -2.27 1.61
CA ALA A 192 17.24 -2.42 2.53
C ALA A 192 16.79 -2.35 4.00
N GLY A 193 17.63 -2.81 4.94
CA GLY A 193 17.40 -2.67 6.38
C GLY A 193 16.93 -3.96 7.05
N PRO A 194 15.94 -3.92 7.95
CA PRO A 194 14.92 -2.88 8.09
C PRO A 194 15.39 -1.60 8.81
N GLY A 195 14.62 -0.52 8.65
CA GLY A 195 14.79 0.74 9.36
C GLY A 195 13.60 1.06 10.30
N TYR A 196 13.83 2.01 11.20
CA TYR A 196 12.86 2.52 12.17
C TYR A 196 12.51 3.99 11.86
N THR A 197 11.28 4.41 12.17
CA THR A 197 10.88 5.82 12.13
C THR A 197 9.84 6.10 13.20
N GLU A 198 9.91 7.29 13.81
CA GLU A 198 9.03 7.73 14.87
C GLU A 198 8.49 9.13 14.64
N SER A 199 7.36 9.41 15.28
CA SER A 199 6.78 10.74 15.35
C SER A 199 6.21 10.93 16.75
N HIS A 200 6.51 12.07 17.39
CA HIS A 200 6.06 12.41 18.75
C HIS A 200 6.35 11.32 19.81
N GLY A 201 7.48 10.62 19.68
CA GLY A 201 7.90 9.55 20.60
C GLY A 201 7.21 8.20 20.38
N HIS A 202 6.50 8.03 19.26
CA HIS A 202 5.82 6.78 18.91
C HIS A 202 6.30 6.24 17.55
N PRO A 203 6.48 4.91 17.39
CA PRO A 203 6.74 4.30 16.09
C PRO A 203 5.61 4.62 15.11
N VAL A 204 5.93 5.13 13.91
CA VAL A 204 4.90 5.42 12.90
C VAL A 204 4.37 4.14 12.28
N LEU A 205 5.27 3.21 11.94
CA LEU A 205 4.88 1.93 11.35
C LEU A 205 4.26 1.04 12.43
N SER A 206 3.06 0.51 12.16
CA SER A 206 2.38 -0.44 13.06
C SER A 206 3.21 -1.69 13.37
N ASN A 207 4.06 -2.09 12.42
CA ASN A 207 5.01 -3.20 12.50
C ASN A 207 6.31 -2.82 13.24
N GLY A 208 6.43 -1.60 13.76
CA GLY A 208 7.62 -1.01 14.39
C GLY A 208 8.74 -0.65 13.41
N MET A 209 9.16 -1.62 12.58
CA MET A 209 10.22 -1.48 11.59
C MET A 209 9.73 -1.88 10.19
N GLY A 210 10.40 -1.36 9.16
CA GLY A 210 10.05 -1.60 7.75
C GLY A 210 11.25 -1.54 6.81
N GLY A 211 11.07 -2.03 5.58
CA GLY A 211 12.08 -1.95 4.53
C GLY A 211 12.33 -0.51 4.08
N MET A 212 13.59 -0.14 3.90
CA MET A 212 14.02 1.17 3.43
C MET A 212 14.09 1.22 1.90
N SER A 213 13.61 2.32 1.33
CA SER A 213 13.57 2.58 -0.11
C SER A 213 13.78 4.07 -0.44
N GLY A 214 13.79 4.41 -1.72
CA GLY A 214 14.00 5.78 -2.20
C GLY A 214 15.46 6.16 -2.34
N LYS A 215 15.77 7.45 -2.46
CA LYS A 215 17.07 7.96 -2.93
C LYS A 215 18.24 7.45 -2.07
N GLY A 216 18.03 7.29 -0.77
CA GLY A 216 19.02 6.78 0.18
C GLY A 216 19.54 5.36 -0.10
N VAL A 217 18.82 4.52 -0.86
CA VAL A 217 19.30 3.17 -1.23
C VAL A 217 20.03 3.11 -2.57
N LEU A 218 20.05 4.20 -3.35
CA LEU A 218 20.68 4.21 -4.69
C LEU A 218 22.14 3.70 -4.70
N PRO A 219 23.05 4.11 -3.77
CA PRO A 219 24.42 3.59 -3.76
C PRO A 219 24.50 2.08 -3.52
N ILE A 220 23.53 1.51 -2.78
CA ILE A 220 23.43 0.07 -2.53
C ILE A 220 22.99 -0.64 -3.81
N THR A 221 21.99 -0.10 -4.52
CA THR A 221 21.55 -0.59 -5.83
C THR A 221 22.68 -0.63 -6.85
N LEU A 222 23.45 0.46 -6.99
CA LEU A 222 24.55 0.54 -7.95
C LEU A 222 25.69 -0.45 -7.60
N LYS A 223 26.04 -0.58 -6.32
CA LYS A 223 26.98 -1.62 -5.84
C LYS A 223 26.48 -3.02 -6.20
N ALA A 224 25.21 -3.31 -5.93
CA ALA A 224 24.60 -4.61 -6.18
C ALA A 224 24.57 -4.97 -7.68
N LEU A 225 24.12 -4.04 -8.53
CA LEU A 225 24.14 -4.21 -9.99
C LEU A 225 25.53 -4.51 -10.51
N LYS A 226 26.55 -3.74 -10.07
CA LYS A 226 27.93 -3.95 -10.48
C LYS A 226 28.51 -5.30 -10.03
N ALA A 227 28.13 -5.77 -8.84
CA ALA A 227 28.53 -7.08 -8.33
C ALA A 227 27.87 -8.23 -9.12
N LEU A 228 26.58 -8.12 -9.45
CA LEU A 228 25.86 -9.09 -10.26
C LEU A 228 26.35 -9.12 -11.71
N ARG A 229 26.58 -7.95 -12.32
CA ARG A 229 27.12 -7.85 -13.69
C ARG A 229 28.54 -8.43 -13.81
N ALA A 230 29.30 -8.47 -12.72
CA ALA A 230 30.62 -9.12 -12.70
C ALA A 230 30.57 -10.66 -12.75
N ILE A 231 29.39 -11.28 -12.60
CA ILE A 231 29.23 -12.75 -12.59
C ILE A 231 28.31 -13.30 -13.69
N THR A 232 27.61 -12.45 -14.45
CA THR A 232 26.69 -12.89 -15.51
C THR A 232 26.47 -11.82 -16.59
N ASP A 233 26.24 -12.28 -17.82
CA ASP A 233 25.74 -11.48 -18.94
C ASP A 233 24.19 -11.46 -19.02
N ALA A 234 23.49 -12.24 -18.18
CA ALA A 234 22.03 -12.26 -18.14
C ALA A 234 21.41 -10.86 -17.91
N PRO A 235 20.16 -10.61 -18.36
CA PRO A 235 19.50 -9.33 -18.10
C PRO A 235 19.38 -9.02 -16.60
N LEU A 236 19.51 -7.75 -16.24
CA LEU A 236 19.35 -7.28 -14.86
C LEU A 236 18.22 -6.25 -14.78
N ILE A 237 17.27 -6.42 -13.86
CA ILE A 237 16.26 -5.41 -13.52
C ILE A 237 16.78 -4.60 -12.34
N GLY A 238 17.26 -3.38 -12.58
CA GLY A 238 17.79 -2.46 -11.58
C GLY A 238 16.68 -1.69 -10.85
N CYS A 239 16.41 -2.03 -9.59
CA CYS A 239 15.40 -1.39 -8.74
C CYS A 239 16.03 -0.72 -7.52
N GLY A 240 15.54 0.46 -7.14
CA GLY A 240 15.83 1.09 -5.85
C GLY A 240 16.63 2.38 -5.98
N GLY A 241 16.02 3.50 -5.55
CA GLY A 241 16.65 4.83 -5.54
C GLY A 241 16.74 5.54 -6.89
N LEU A 242 16.41 4.86 -8.00
CA LEU A 242 16.29 5.48 -9.32
C LEU A 242 15.13 6.51 -9.33
N SER A 243 15.43 7.72 -9.77
CA SER A 243 14.52 8.89 -9.77
C SER A 243 14.79 9.91 -10.89
N SER A 244 15.95 9.87 -11.54
CA SER A 244 16.24 10.70 -12.72
C SER A 244 16.97 9.90 -13.80
N ALA A 245 17.17 10.50 -14.98
CA ALA A 245 17.89 9.89 -16.07
C ALA A 245 19.39 9.76 -15.76
N ALA A 246 19.95 10.65 -14.93
CA ALA A 246 21.28 10.47 -14.37
C ALA A 246 21.39 9.16 -13.55
N ASP A 247 20.46 8.91 -12.62
CA ASP A 247 20.43 7.66 -11.86
C ASP A 247 20.30 6.43 -12.78
N CYS A 248 19.46 6.55 -13.82
CA CYS A 248 19.23 5.49 -14.78
C CYS A 248 20.47 5.19 -15.62
N ARG A 249 21.20 6.21 -16.08
CA ARG A 249 22.49 6.04 -16.79
C ARG A 249 23.54 5.38 -15.90
N ASP A 250 23.63 5.75 -14.62
CA ASP A 250 24.52 5.09 -13.65
C ASP A 250 24.14 3.61 -13.46
N ALA A 251 22.84 3.29 -13.39
CA ALA A 251 22.35 1.92 -13.30
C ALA A 251 22.65 1.10 -14.57
N MET A 252 22.45 1.68 -15.76
CA MET A 252 22.82 1.05 -17.04
C MET A 252 24.33 0.83 -17.13
N HIS A 253 25.15 1.78 -16.68
CA HIS A 253 26.61 1.63 -16.61
C HIS A 253 27.04 0.52 -15.61
N CYS A 254 26.29 0.35 -14.51
CA CYS A 254 26.46 -0.78 -13.60
C CYS A 254 25.86 -2.11 -14.14
N GLY A 255 25.22 -2.10 -15.31
CA GLY A 255 24.76 -3.28 -16.02
C GLY A 255 23.24 -3.55 -15.99
N ALA A 256 22.41 -2.61 -15.54
CA ALA A 256 20.95 -2.76 -15.63
C ALA A 256 20.46 -2.76 -17.09
N THR A 257 19.59 -3.72 -17.41
CA THR A 257 18.86 -3.84 -18.70
C THR A 257 17.50 -3.17 -18.60
N ILE A 258 16.81 -3.34 -17.47
CA ILE A 258 15.50 -2.76 -17.17
C ILE A 258 15.61 -1.89 -15.91
N LEU A 259 14.92 -0.76 -15.90
CA LEU A 259 15.05 0.32 -14.92
C LEU A 259 13.77 0.45 -14.07
N GLY A 260 13.88 0.11 -12.78
CA GLY A 260 12.78 0.04 -11.83
C GLY A 260 12.58 1.32 -11.03
N ILE A 261 11.60 2.14 -11.42
CA ILE A 261 11.24 3.37 -10.72
C ILE A 261 10.14 3.10 -9.69
N GLY A 262 10.51 3.10 -8.42
CA GLY A 262 9.58 2.87 -7.29
C GLY A 262 9.24 4.16 -6.56
N SER A 263 9.93 4.44 -5.44
CA SER A 263 9.62 5.55 -4.55
C SER A 263 9.75 6.94 -5.17
N GLY A 264 10.42 7.11 -6.31
CA GLY A 264 10.45 8.37 -7.06
C GLY A 264 9.07 8.83 -7.56
N LEU A 265 8.11 7.88 -7.69
CA LEU A 265 6.71 8.16 -8.03
C LEU A 265 5.88 8.68 -6.83
N THR A 266 6.46 8.77 -5.63
CA THR A 266 5.69 9.15 -4.42
C THR A 266 5.13 10.56 -4.56
N GLY A 267 3.82 10.68 -4.35
CA GLY A 267 3.10 11.95 -4.48
C GLY A 267 2.65 12.28 -5.90
N MET A 268 3.05 11.53 -6.94
CA MET A 268 2.59 11.75 -8.31
C MET A 268 1.18 11.17 -8.54
N ASN A 269 0.34 11.91 -9.26
CA ASN A 269 -0.90 11.38 -9.83
C ASN A 269 -0.66 10.68 -11.19
N THR A 270 -1.67 10.01 -11.74
CA THR A 270 -1.55 9.26 -13.01
C THR A 270 -1.02 10.10 -14.18
N GLY A 271 -1.48 11.35 -14.34
CA GLY A 271 -1.04 12.21 -15.43
C GLY A 271 0.35 12.80 -15.21
N GLU A 272 0.78 12.95 -13.95
CA GLU A 272 2.16 13.28 -13.60
C GLU A 272 3.10 12.11 -13.91
N MET A 273 2.72 10.87 -13.55
CA MET A 273 3.51 9.68 -13.89
C MET A 273 3.64 9.48 -15.42
N GLN A 274 2.58 9.74 -16.19
CA GLN A 274 2.64 9.68 -17.66
C GLN A 274 3.70 10.62 -18.24
N ARG A 275 3.69 11.91 -17.83
CA ARG A 275 4.70 12.88 -18.27
C ARG A 275 6.09 12.49 -17.78
N TYR A 276 6.22 12.15 -16.51
CA TYR A 276 7.50 11.75 -15.92
C TYR A 276 8.16 10.60 -16.69
N PHE A 277 7.44 9.53 -17.04
CA PHE A 277 8.03 8.42 -17.80
C PHE A 277 8.37 8.79 -19.26
N ALA A 278 7.54 9.59 -19.93
CA ALA A 278 7.83 10.11 -21.27
C ALA A 278 9.08 11.01 -21.28
N ASP A 279 9.16 11.95 -20.33
CA ASP A 279 10.29 12.86 -20.17
C ASP A 279 11.56 12.09 -19.75
N LEU A 280 11.45 11.05 -18.92
CA LEU A 280 12.57 10.20 -18.50
C LEU A 280 13.11 9.36 -19.67
N ALA A 281 12.24 8.89 -20.58
CA ALA A 281 12.66 8.25 -21.82
C ALA A 281 13.39 9.23 -22.75
N CYS A 282 12.86 10.45 -22.89
CA CYS A 282 13.46 11.52 -23.67
C CYS A 282 14.84 11.90 -23.11
N ASP A 283 14.97 12.08 -21.79
CA ASP A 283 16.23 12.39 -21.12
C ASP A 283 17.30 11.31 -21.30
N LEU A 284 16.92 10.04 -21.44
CA LEU A 284 17.86 8.96 -21.77
C LEU A 284 18.31 9.00 -23.22
N ASP A 285 17.43 9.33 -24.17
CA ASP A 285 17.75 9.46 -25.60
C ASP A 285 18.57 10.73 -25.91
N GLU A 286 18.29 11.85 -25.22
CA GLU A 286 18.93 13.17 -25.46
C GLU A 286 20.11 13.49 -24.53
N GLY A 287 20.23 12.80 -23.38
CA GLY A 287 21.28 13.04 -22.39
C GLY A 287 20.98 14.13 -21.35
N SER A 288 19.72 14.59 -21.26
CA SER A 288 19.24 15.58 -20.27
C SER A 288 18.82 14.92 -18.94
N ASP A 289 18.14 15.68 -18.05
CA ASP A 289 17.66 15.20 -16.74
C ASP A 289 16.41 16.01 -16.25
N ALA A 290 15.51 16.37 -17.17
CA ALA A 290 14.29 17.14 -16.90
C ALA A 290 13.28 16.38 -16.01
N ALA A 291 13.13 15.06 -16.18
CA ALA A 291 12.26 14.21 -15.38
C ALA A 291 12.62 14.22 -13.89
N GLY A 292 13.92 14.35 -13.58
CA GLY A 292 14.41 14.46 -12.19
C GLY A 292 13.85 15.67 -11.44
N GLN A 293 13.47 16.75 -12.15
CA GLN A 293 12.86 17.95 -11.55
C GLN A 293 11.39 17.75 -11.14
N GLN A 294 10.74 16.69 -11.63
CA GLN A 294 9.35 16.37 -11.31
C GLN A 294 9.23 15.56 -10.01
N VAL A 295 10.34 15.00 -9.51
CA VAL A 295 10.38 14.15 -8.32
C VAL A 295 10.20 14.98 -7.06
N ARG A 296 9.23 14.58 -6.24
CA ARG A 296 8.97 15.20 -4.93
C ARG A 296 9.81 14.48 -3.88
N PHE A 297 10.95 15.05 -3.52
CA PHE A 297 11.76 14.52 -2.43
C PHE A 297 11.18 14.89 -1.07
N ASP A 298 10.73 16.13 -0.87
CA ASP A 298 10.11 16.58 0.38
C ASP A 298 8.58 16.40 0.29
N VAL A 299 8.10 15.19 0.60
CA VAL A 299 6.66 14.88 0.61
C VAL A 299 6.21 14.93 2.06
N ASP A 300 5.35 15.89 2.41
CA ASP A 300 4.84 16.00 3.78
C ASP A 300 4.05 14.73 4.17
N MET A 301 4.72 13.87 4.93
CA MET A 301 4.17 12.70 5.59
C MET A 301 4.18 12.88 7.13
N GLY A 302 4.45 14.10 7.60
CA GLY A 302 4.66 14.44 9.01
C GLY A 302 3.36 14.68 9.76
N PHE A 303 3.34 14.31 11.04
CA PHE A 303 2.17 14.44 11.89
C PHE A 303 2.19 15.73 12.71
N LYS A 304 1.09 16.48 12.69
CA LYS A 304 0.80 17.62 13.56
C LYS A 304 -0.03 17.14 14.77
N PRO A 305 0.37 17.46 16.01
CA PRO A 305 -0.36 17.02 17.20
C PRO A 305 -1.58 17.92 17.46
N TYR A 306 -2.66 17.30 17.89
CA TYR A 306 -3.89 17.93 18.38
C TYR A 306 -4.36 17.20 19.65
N ARG A 307 -5.24 17.85 20.41
CA ARG A 307 -5.99 17.30 21.52
C ARG A 307 -7.48 17.36 21.25
N VAL A 308 -8.20 16.36 21.74
CA VAL A 308 -9.67 16.36 21.73
C VAL A 308 -10.18 17.40 22.74
N VAL A 309 -11.03 18.31 22.27
CA VAL A 309 -11.75 19.31 23.09
C VAL A 309 -13.12 18.77 23.50
N ALA A 310 -13.82 18.14 22.56
CA ALA A 310 -15.14 17.55 22.75
C ALA A 310 -15.34 16.34 21.82
N ASN A 311 -16.20 15.41 22.22
CA ASN A 311 -16.60 14.26 21.42
C ASN A 311 -18.13 14.12 21.55
N ASP A 312 -18.86 14.72 20.61
CA ASP A 312 -20.31 14.90 20.69
C ASP A 312 -21.06 13.76 19.96
N ILE A 313 -21.66 12.83 20.72
CA ILE A 313 -22.48 11.75 20.15
C ILE A 313 -23.69 12.35 19.41
N VAL A 314 -23.80 12.07 18.11
CA VAL A 314 -24.89 12.53 17.24
C VAL A 314 -25.99 11.46 17.15
N CYS A 315 -25.59 10.20 17.01
CA CYS A 315 -26.46 9.01 17.08
C CYS A 315 -25.63 7.77 17.45
N ASP A 316 -26.29 6.61 17.56
CA ASP A 316 -25.73 5.35 18.05
C ASP A 316 -24.36 4.97 17.43
N ASP A 317 -24.13 5.30 16.16
CA ASP A 317 -22.93 5.00 15.39
C ASP A 317 -22.11 6.22 14.94
N ILE A 318 -22.57 7.45 15.20
CA ILE A 318 -21.89 8.68 14.74
C ILE A 318 -21.59 9.63 15.90
N THR A 319 -20.35 10.10 15.95
CA THR A 319 -19.92 11.17 16.85
C THR A 319 -19.13 12.26 16.11
N VAL A 320 -19.07 13.46 16.67
CA VAL A 320 -18.23 14.56 16.15
C VAL A 320 -17.13 14.89 17.15
N VAL A 321 -15.90 14.56 16.77
CA VAL A 321 -14.69 14.90 17.52
C VAL A 321 -14.26 16.31 17.15
N THR A 322 -14.12 17.20 18.13
CA THR A 322 -13.61 18.57 17.96
C THR A 322 -12.21 18.65 18.55
N LEU A 323 -11.26 19.24 17.80
CA LEU A 323 -9.84 19.32 18.17
C LEU A 323 -9.39 20.74 18.55
N ASP A 324 -8.29 20.86 19.29
CA ASP A 324 -7.74 22.12 19.83
C ASP A 324 -6.88 22.93 18.85
N GLY A 325 -7.37 23.10 17.62
CA GLY A 325 -6.69 23.95 16.65
C GLY A 325 -7.46 24.10 15.35
N ASP A 326 -6.86 24.82 14.41
CA ASP A 326 -7.29 24.89 13.03
C ASP A 326 -6.39 24.07 12.10
N LEU A 327 -6.81 23.98 10.84
CA LEU A 327 -6.07 23.40 9.74
C LEU A 327 -6.50 24.15 8.48
N ASP A 328 -5.56 24.60 7.65
CA ASP A 328 -5.91 25.04 6.30
C ASP A 328 -6.29 23.80 5.49
N ILE A 329 -7.60 23.60 5.27
CA ILE A 329 -8.16 22.48 4.51
C ILE A 329 -9.39 22.95 3.74
N GLN A 330 -9.44 22.57 2.46
CA GLN A 330 -10.46 22.97 1.51
C GLN A 330 -11.42 21.81 1.20
N ALA A 331 -12.58 22.12 0.60
CA ALA A 331 -13.50 21.08 0.16
C ALA A 331 -12.83 20.18 -0.90
N GLY A 332 -13.07 18.87 -0.85
CA GLY A 332 -12.39 17.88 -1.71
C GLY A 332 -11.06 17.36 -1.17
N GLU A 333 -10.51 17.99 -0.13
CA GLU A 333 -9.32 17.52 0.57
C GLU A 333 -9.68 16.62 1.78
N TYR A 334 -8.68 15.91 2.28
CA TYR A 334 -8.76 15.02 3.43
C TYR A 334 -7.46 15.04 4.23
N VAL A 335 -7.53 14.64 5.50
CA VAL A 335 -6.36 14.34 6.34
C VAL A 335 -6.28 12.86 6.61
N PHE A 336 -5.10 12.36 6.95
CA PHE A 336 -5.01 11.12 7.72
C PHE A 336 -5.05 11.45 9.21
N VAL A 337 -5.96 10.79 9.93
CA VAL A 337 -6.03 10.78 11.39
C VAL A 337 -5.25 9.57 11.88
N TRP A 338 -4.23 9.80 12.70
CA TRP A 338 -3.40 8.79 13.34
C TRP A 338 -3.58 8.83 14.86
N VAL A 339 -3.74 7.64 15.44
CA VAL A 339 -3.71 7.44 16.89
C VAL A 339 -2.62 6.39 17.15
N PRO A 340 -1.51 6.74 17.83
CA PRO A 340 -0.39 5.85 18.07
C PRO A 340 -0.78 4.51 18.69
N GLY A 341 -0.18 3.42 18.22
CA GLY A 341 -0.50 2.04 18.64
C GLY A 341 -1.85 1.51 18.16
N VAL A 342 -2.78 2.37 17.73
CA VAL A 342 -4.06 1.97 17.13
C VAL A 342 -3.92 1.89 15.62
N GLY A 343 -3.63 3.00 14.96
CA GLY A 343 -3.40 3.03 13.52
C GLY A 343 -3.80 4.34 12.85
N GLU A 344 -4.11 4.29 11.56
CA GLU A 344 -4.40 5.48 10.75
C GLU A 344 -5.52 5.24 9.73
N LYS A 345 -6.39 6.25 9.52
CA LYS A 345 -7.38 6.28 8.43
C LYS A 345 -7.59 7.70 7.87
N PRO A 346 -8.02 7.84 6.60
CA PRO A 346 -8.34 9.14 6.01
C PRO A 346 -9.72 9.66 6.45
N PHE A 347 -9.83 10.97 6.69
CA PHE A 347 -11.07 11.67 7.05
C PHE A 347 -11.17 13.01 6.28
N SER A 348 -12.38 13.35 5.87
CA SER A 348 -12.73 14.73 5.52
C SER A 348 -13.08 15.51 6.79
N CYS A 349 -12.62 16.75 6.91
CA CYS A 349 -12.98 17.62 8.03
C CYS A 349 -14.39 18.22 7.82
N LEU A 350 -15.20 18.24 8.87
CA LEU A 350 -16.51 18.88 8.90
C LEU A 350 -16.38 20.41 8.99
N THR A 351 -15.41 20.88 9.77
CA THR A 351 -14.98 22.29 9.85
C THR A 351 -13.46 22.34 9.96
N HIS A 352 -12.87 23.47 9.54
CA HIS A 352 -11.43 23.70 9.54
C HIS A 352 -10.95 24.53 10.74
N ASN A 353 -11.83 25.35 11.35
CA ASN A 353 -11.56 26.12 12.57
C ASN A 353 -12.81 26.15 13.49
N PRO A 354 -12.77 25.47 14.66
CA PRO A 354 -11.80 24.43 15.00
C PRO A 354 -11.91 23.24 14.03
N VAL A 355 -10.88 22.40 13.97
CA VAL A 355 -10.95 21.14 13.23
C VAL A 355 -12.00 20.24 13.88
N ARG A 356 -12.97 19.78 13.08
CA ARG A 356 -14.00 18.82 13.52
C ARG A 356 -14.05 17.63 12.57
N LEU A 357 -14.12 16.43 13.14
CA LEU A 357 -14.11 15.17 12.42
C LEU A 357 -15.43 14.43 12.70
N ALA A 358 -16.17 14.08 11.64
CA ALA A 358 -17.30 13.18 11.74
C ALA A 358 -16.79 11.74 11.73
N VAL A 359 -17.01 11.00 12.83
CA VAL A 359 -16.55 9.62 13.01
C VAL A 359 -17.76 8.70 12.97
N ILE A 360 -17.77 7.77 12.02
CA ILE A 360 -18.78 6.69 11.93
C ILE A 360 -18.14 5.40 12.44
N ASN A 361 -18.71 4.78 13.47
CA ASN A 361 -18.18 3.56 14.07
C ASN A 361 -18.49 2.34 13.18
N VAL A 362 -17.49 1.89 12.42
CA VAL A 362 -17.60 0.81 11.42
C VAL A 362 -16.46 -0.21 11.52
N GLY A 363 -15.57 -0.07 12.51
CA GLY A 363 -14.45 -0.98 12.71
C GLY A 363 -13.42 -0.43 13.69
N GLN A 364 -12.43 -1.27 14.03
CA GLN A 364 -11.47 -1.07 15.13
C GLN A 364 -10.76 0.30 15.20
N PHE A 365 -10.60 1.02 14.08
CA PHE A 365 -10.03 2.37 14.14
C PHE A 365 -11.07 3.40 14.56
N THR A 366 -12.23 3.42 13.89
CA THR A 366 -13.28 4.41 14.19
C THR A 366 -14.01 4.12 15.49
N ASP A 367 -14.01 2.87 15.98
CA ASP A 367 -14.46 2.53 17.34
C ASP A 367 -13.59 3.22 18.41
N HIS A 368 -12.26 3.19 18.23
CA HIS A 368 -11.36 3.91 19.14
C HIS A 368 -11.55 5.43 19.04
N CYS A 369 -11.72 5.97 17.82
CA CYS A 369 -12.06 7.38 17.65
C CYS A 369 -13.41 7.76 18.25
N TYR A 370 -14.39 6.85 18.24
CA TYR A 370 -15.71 7.06 18.84
C TYR A 370 -15.63 7.17 20.37
N GLN A 371 -14.67 6.48 20.99
CA GLN A 371 -14.45 6.44 22.45
C GLN A 371 -13.50 7.53 22.98
N LEU A 372 -12.97 8.42 22.12
CA LEU A 372 -12.05 9.49 22.53
C LEU A 372 -12.66 10.43 23.58
N SER A 373 -11.84 10.86 24.52
CA SER A 373 -12.19 11.77 25.62
C SER A 373 -11.45 13.09 25.52
N ALA A 374 -12.00 14.14 26.14
CA ALA A 374 -11.35 15.46 26.17
C ALA A 374 -9.96 15.38 26.83
N GLY A 375 -8.94 15.90 26.12
CA GLY A 375 -7.53 15.82 26.50
C GLY A 375 -6.71 14.78 25.73
N ASP A 376 -7.35 13.77 25.13
CA ASP A 376 -6.68 12.70 24.36
C ASP A 376 -5.91 13.26 23.17
N ALA A 377 -4.75 12.69 22.88
CA ALA A 377 -3.89 13.11 21.78
C ALA A 377 -4.30 12.43 20.46
N VAL A 378 -4.50 13.24 19.42
CA VAL A 378 -4.81 12.81 18.06
C VAL A 378 -3.86 13.52 17.12
N TYR A 379 -3.37 12.82 16.09
CA TYR A 379 -2.36 13.35 15.19
C TYR A 379 -2.89 13.40 13.77
N LEU A 380 -2.71 14.54 13.09
CA LEU A 380 -3.17 14.73 11.70
C LEU A 380 -1.97 14.90 10.76
N ARG A 381 -2.03 14.31 9.57
CA ARG A 381 -1.16 14.69 8.45
C ARG A 381 -1.97 15.06 7.20
N GLY A 382 -1.45 16.01 6.44
CA GLY A 382 -2.13 16.67 5.33
C GLY A 382 -2.35 18.18 5.55
N PRO A 383 -3.26 18.81 4.77
CA PRO A 383 -4.24 18.16 3.89
C PRO A 383 -3.63 17.42 2.68
N HIS A 384 -4.42 16.51 2.12
CA HIS A 384 -4.13 15.75 0.91
C HIS A 384 -5.36 15.76 -0.02
N GLY A 385 -5.15 15.48 -1.30
CA GLY A 385 -6.20 15.49 -2.32
C GLY A 385 -6.06 16.69 -3.24
N VAL A 386 -7.17 17.14 -3.80
CA VAL A 386 -7.24 18.33 -4.67
C VAL A 386 -8.43 19.15 -4.20
N ALA A 387 -8.18 20.39 -3.81
CA ALA A 387 -9.22 21.35 -3.48
C ALA A 387 -10.19 21.53 -4.66
N VAL A 388 -11.49 21.53 -4.35
CA VAL A 388 -12.57 21.83 -5.29
C VAL A 388 -13.41 22.97 -4.74
N THR A 389 -13.78 23.90 -5.61
CA THR A 389 -14.84 24.87 -5.30
C THR A 389 -16.17 24.15 -5.50
N PRO A 390 -16.94 23.82 -4.44
CA PRO A 390 -18.30 23.31 -4.63
C PRO A 390 -19.13 24.38 -5.35
N PRO A 391 -20.03 24.00 -6.28
CA PRO A 391 -20.91 24.97 -6.92
C PRO A 391 -21.75 25.70 -5.87
N GLU A 392 -22.03 26.98 -6.09
CA GLU A 392 -22.93 27.76 -5.23
C GLU A 392 -24.36 27.19 -5.31
N VAL A 393 -24.68 26.23 -4.45
CA VAL A 393 -26.04 25.72 -4.28
C VAL A 393 -26.75 26.56 -3.22
N PRO A 394 -27.85 27.25 -3.55
CA PRO A 394 -28.69 27.89 -2.56
C PRO A 394 -29.24 26.82 -1.61
N THR A 395 -28.79 26.84 -0.36
CA THR A 395 -29.22 25.93 0.73
C THR A 395 -29.02 24.43 0.49
N LEU A 396 -27.80 23.94 0.73
CA LEU A 396 -27.62 22.54 1.14
C LEU A 396 -28.15 22.36 2.57
N SER A 397 -29.10 21.44 2.74
CA SER A 397 -29.53 20.99 4.06
C SER A 397 -28.46 20.08 4.69
N ALA A 398 -28.34 20.07 6.03
CA ALA A 398 -27.28 19.34 6.73
C ALA A 398 -27.23 17.82 6.45
N SER A 399 -28.30 17.25 5.89
CA SER A 399 -28.40 15.86 5.41
C SER A 399 -27.69 15.58 4.07
N GLN A 400 -27.04 16.57 3.44
CA GLN A 400 -26.32 16.40 2.16
C GLN A 400 -24.81 16.66 2.26
N ALA A 401 -24.25 16.85 3.46
CA ALA A 401 -22.81 16.99 3.68
C ALA A 401 -22.05 15.63 3.71
N VAL A 402 -22.75 14.52 3.50
CA VAL A 402 -22.18 13.17 3.42
C VAL A 402 -22.14 12.72 1.96
N LEU A 403 -21.04 12.08 1.56
CA LEU A 403 -20.68 11.58 0.21
C LEU A 403 -20.11 12.59 -0.80
N VAL A 404 -18.82 12.87 -0.65
CA VAL A 404 -17.88 12.72 -1.78
C VAL A 404 -16.89 11.61 -1.44
N TRP A 405 -17.36 10.36 -1.52
CA TRP A 405 -16.55 9.16 -1.28
C TRP A 405 -15.96 8.65 -2.62
N PRO A 406 -14.65 8.37 -2.72
CA PRO A 406 -14.10 7.71 -3.91
C PRO A 406 -14.63 6.29 -4.00
N ARG A 407 -15.41 6.04 -5.06
CA ARG A 407 -16.32 4.92 -5.36
C ARG A 407 -15.77 3.49 -5.19
N CYS A 408 -15.37 3.12 -3.97
CA CYS A 408 -14.96 1.79 -3.54
C CYS A 408 -15.68 1.46 -2.22
N ILE A 409 -16.14 0.21 -2.08
CA ILE A 409 -17.15 -0.31 -1.12
C ILE A 409 -18.58 -0.29 -1.71
N ARG A 410 -19.07 -1.45 -2.13
CA ARG A 410 -20.51 -1.72 -2.31
C ARG A 410 -21.05 -2.23 -0.97
N LEU A 411 -21.87 -1.43 -0.29
CA LEU A 411 -22.76 -1.93 0.75
C LEU A 411 -24.15 -2.26 0.16
N PRO A 412 -24.82 -3.32 0.63
CA PRO A 412 -26.17 -3.66 0.18
C PRO A 412 -27.19 -2.61 0.65
N ARG A 413 -28.15 -2.29 -0.22
CA ARG A 413 -29.20 -1.30 0.06
C ARG A 413 -30.33 -1.90 0.92
N THR A 414 -30.45 -1.47 2.17
CA THR A 414 -31.71 -1.56 2.94
C THR A 414 -31.88 -0.37 3.90
N SER A 415 -33.13 0.07 4.06
CA SER A 415 -33.63 1.10 5.00
C SER A 415 -32.88 2.44 5.07
N ALA A 416 -33.35 3.43 4.31
CA ALA A 416 -33.12 4.84 4.60
C ALA A 416 -34.20 5.37 5.54
N ALA A 417 -33.81 6.03 6.64
CA ALA A 417 -34.70 6.77 7.53
C ALA A 417 -34.48 8.28 7.34
N THR A 418 -35.55 9.02 7.06
CA THR A 418 -35.51 10.46 6.80
C THR A 418 -35.65 11.25 8.09
N ILE A 419 -34.64 12.05 8.46
CA ILE A 419 -34.72 13.00 9.57
C ILE A 419 -35.08 14.38 9.01
N THR A 420 -36.17 14.99 9.51
CA THR A 420 -36.64 16.32 9.11
C THR A 420 -36.45 17.36 10.23
N ARG A 421 -36.25 18.63 9.83
CA ARG A 421 -36.11 19.79 10.73
C ARG A 421 -37.38 20.01 11.59
N SER A 422 -37.28 19.89 12.91
CA SER A 422 -38.25 20.51 13.85
C SER A 422 -37.73 20.70 15.28
N THR A 423 -36.47 21.14 15.48
CA THR A 423 -35.92 21.36 16.84
C THR A 423 -34.95 22.55 16.98
N PHE A 424 -35.05 23.56 16.11
CA PHE A 424 -34.33 24.83 16.31
C PHE A 424 -35.26 26.03 16.12
N LEU A 425 -35.23 26.94 17.12
CA LEU A 425 -35.82 28.29 17.18
C LEU A 425 -37.34 28.44 17.46
N SER A 426 -37.73 28.49 18.74
CA SER A 426 -38.46 29.62 19.40
C SER A 426 -39.05 29.23 20.78
N ALA A 427 -39.07 30.18 21.72
CA ALA A 427 -39.65 30.12 23.08
C ALA A 427 -40.90 31.06 23.17
N PRO A 428 -41.65 31.25 24.30
CA PRO A 428 -41.51 30.72 25.67
C PRO A 428 -42.85 30.22 26.32
N ASP A 429 -42.80 29.93 27.64
CA ASP A 429 -43.89 29.84 28.65
C ASP A 429 -45.32 29.44 28.27
N ARG A 430 -45.78 28.30 28.83
CA ARG A 430 -47.10 28.19 29.50
C ARG A 430 -47.21 26.96 30.42
N GLN A 431 -47.93 27.15 31.52
CA GLN A 431 -48.27 26.17 32.57
C GLN A 431 -49.64 25.50 32.25
N ILE A 432 -50.08 24.52 33.08
CA ILE A 432 -51.39 23.80 33.10
C ILE A 432 -51.44 22.55 32.20
N ASP A 433 -52.01 21.39 32.55
CA ASP A 433 -52.27 20.69 33.84
C ASP A 433 -52.63 19.20 33.49
N SER A 434 -52.79 18.39 34.53
CA SER A 434 -53.03 16.95 34.68
C SER A 434 -54.15 16.22 33.89
N THR A 435 -54.13 14.88 34.02
CA THR A 435 -55.09 13.84 33.57
C THR A 435 -55.02 13.50 32.06
N SER A 436 -55.24 12.26 31.56
CA SER A 436 -55.19 10.87 32.10
C SER A 436 -55.33 9.88 30.87
N VAL A 437 -55.37 8.54 30.89
CA VAL A 437 -55.44 7.49 31.94
C VAL A 437 -54.94 6.11 31.38
N THR A 438 -54.12 5.34 32.12
CA THR A 438 -53.92 3.83 32.01
C THR A 438 -53.50 3.17 30.67
N SER A 439 -53.03 1.92 30.58
CA SER A 439 -52.20 1.05 31.46
C SER A 439 -51.89 -0.26 30.72
N ALA A 440 -50.65 -0.76 30.76
CA ALA A 440 -50.36 -2.20 30.63
C ALA A 440 -48.95 -2.50 31.18
N ARG A 441 -48.88 -2.95 32.44
CA ARG A 441 -47.69 -3.64 32.96
C ARG A 441 -47.85 -5.13 32.73
N THR A 442 -46.85 -5.77 32.14
CA THR A 442 -46.38 -7.07 32.62
C THR A 442 -44.85 -7.02 32.70
N SER A 443 -44.30 -7.60 33.75
CA SER A 443 -42.87 -7.70 34.04
C SER A 443 -42.62 -9.05 34.72
N PRO A 444 -41.38 -9.41 35.09
CA PRO A 444 -40.52 -10.24 34.27
C PRO A 444 -40.32 -11.64 34.86
N ALA A 445 -39.64 -12.53 34.12
CA ALA A 445 -39.16 -13.80 34.65
C ALA A 445 -37.75 -14.13 34.15
N SER A 446 -36.86 -14.42 35.10
CA SER A 446 -35.54 -15.04 34.99
C SER A 446 -35.46 -16.15 36.08
N PRO A 447 -34.39 -16.96 36.24
CA PRO A 447 -33.14 -17.06 35.47
C PRO A 447 -32.79 -18.52 35.03
N SER A 448 -31.56 -18.72 34.55
CA SER A 448 -30.97 -19.97 34.03
C SER A 448 -30.66 -21.07 35.07
N PRO A 449 -30.50 -22.34 34.66
CA PRO A 449 -29.82 -23.40 35.41
C PRO A 449 -28.32 -23.56 35.01
N PRO A 450 -27.49 -24.33 35.76
CA PRO A 450 -26.05 -24.06 35.87
C PRO A 450 -25.10 -24.94 35.02
N MET A 451 -23.85 -24.47 34.90
CA MET A 451 -22.69 -25.26 34.46
C MET A 451 -22.29 -26.32 35.50
N THR A 452 -21.88 -27.50 35.03
CA THR A 452 -21.16 -28.52 35.81
C THR A 452 -19.72 -28.65 35.33
N ALA A 453 -18.76 -28.66 36.25
CA ALA A 453 -17.33 -28.85 35.97
C ALA A 453 -16.79 -30.09 36.69
N VAL A 454 -16.03 -30.94 35.99
CA VAL A 454 -15.16 -32.02 36.52
C VAL A 454 -14.09 -32.37 35.45
N PRO A 455 -12.97 -33.07 35.75
CA PRO A 455 -11.73 -32.35 36.08
C PRO A 455 -10.50 -32.77 35.26
N ASP A 456 -9.40 -32.10 35.56
CA ASP A 456 -8.03 -32.41 35.14
C ASP A 456 -7.54 -33.77 35.69
N SER A 457 -6.78 -34.55 34.92
CA SER A 457 -6.01 -35.70 35.41
C SER A 457 -4.79 -36.00 34.53
N ARG A 458 -3.68 -36.40 35.18
CA ARG A 458 -2.33 -36.46 34.60
C ARG A 458 -1.95 -37.84 34.06
N ALA A 459 -0.92 -37.80 33.21
CA ALA A 459 0.13 -38.80 32.99
C ALA A 459 -0.21 -40.05 32.16
N GLY A 460 0.70 -40.33 31.21
CA GLY A 460 0.68 -41.40 30.22
C GLY A 460 1.74 -41.10 29.17
#